data_AF-A0A526YSU7-F1
#
_entry.id   AF-A0A526YSU7-F1
#
_cell.length_a   1.000
_cell.length_b   1.000
_cell.length_c   1.000
_cell.angle_alpha   90.00
_cell.angle_beta   90.00
_cell.angle_gamma   90.00
#
_symmetry.space_group_name_H-M   'P 1'
#
loop_
_entity.id
_entity.type
_entity.pdbx_description
1 polymer ?
#
loop_
_entity_poly.entity_id
_entity_poly.type
_entity_poly.pdbx_seq_one_letter_code
_entity_poly.pdbx_strand_id
1 'polypeptide(L)'
;MLTKRDLLRSAAAIAAGAAIARPSLLMAQSYPGIIEAKDIAEEGFIYGLPLVMNYAVMNEFAVDPKSSQFKAPFNEIDNMHHVATPEDTAIITPNSDTPYSILWLDLRAEPMVISVPSVDKERYYSVQLIDGNTYNFGYIGSRATGNDPGSYLVVGPDWKGE
;
A
#
# COMPACT_ATOMS: atom_id res chain seq x y z
N MET A 1 26.29 -47.16 -50.57
CA MET A 1 27.19 -46.64 -49.53
C MET A 1 26.56 -45.38 -48.95
N LEU A 2 26.15 -45.41 -47.69
CA LEU A 2 25.74 -44.22 -46.94
C LEU A 2 26.98 -43.39 -46.64
N THR A 3 26.98 -42.10 -46.98
CA THR A 3 28.14 -41.23 -46.77
C THR A 3 28.09 -40.57 -45.39
N LYS A 4 29.23 -40.10 -44.87
CA LYS A 4 29.30 -39.35 -43.58
C LYS A 4 28.38 -38.10 -43.56
N ARG A 5 27.96 -37.58 -44.72
CA ARG A 5 27.01 -36.46 -44.84
C ARG A 5 25.54 -36.89 -44.69
N ASP A 6 25.22 -38.15 -44.96
CA ASP A 6 23.86 -38.69 -44.80
C ASP A 6 23.55 -38.98 -43.32
N LEU A 7 24.55 -39.41 -42.55
CA LEU A 7 24.42 -39.68 -41.10
C LEU A 7 24.19 -38.41 -40.26
N LEU A 8 24.78 -37.28 -40.65
CA LEU A 8 24.64 -36.00 -39.93
C LEU A 8 23.29 -35.31 -40.17
N ARG A 9 22.60 -35.62 -41.27
CA ARG A 9 21.26 -35.10 -41.55
C ARG A 9 20.15 -35.85 -40.80
N SER A 10 20.40 -37.10 -40.40
CA SER A 10 19.44 -37.90 -39.63
C SER A 10 19.45 -37.62 -38.13
N ALA A 11 20.55 -37.10 -37.58
CA ALA A 11 20.65 -36.76 -36.15
C ALA A 11 19.91 -35.45 -35.78
N ALA A 12 19.70 -34.53 -36.74
CA ALA A 12 18.93 -33.30 -36.51
C ALA A 12 17.40 -33.51 -36.54
N ALA A 13 16.91 -34.60 -37.12
CA ALA A 13 15.48 -34.89 -37.23
C ALA A 13 14.89 -35.60 -36.00
N ILE A 14 15.72 -36.19 -35.13
CA ILE A 14 15.25 -36.90 -33.92
C ILE A 14 15.30 -35.98 -32.68
N ALA A 15 16.14 -34.94 -32.65
CA ALA A 15 16.14 -33.94 -31.57
C ALA A 15 15.02 -32.90 -31.69
N ALA A 16 14.46 -32.69 -32.89
CA ALA A 16 13.32 -31.79 -33.10
C ALA A 16 11.95 -32.43 -32.78
N GLY A 17 11.88 -33.76 -32.69
CA GLY A 17 10.63 -34.48 -32.39
C GLY A 17 10.30 -34.62 -30.90
N ALA A 18 11.30 -34.50 -30.01
CA ALA A 18 11.10 -34.64 -28.56
C ALA A 18 10.79 -33.32 -27.83
N ALA A 19 10.77 -32.19 -28.54
CA ALA A 19 10.44 -30.87 -27.98
C ALA A 19 8.99 -30.42 -28.27
N ILE A 20 8.21 -31.18 -29.06
CA ILE A 20 6.84 -30.78 -29.49
C ILE A 20 5.75 -31.49 -28.68
N ALA A 21 6.10 -32.43 -27.79
CA ALA A 21 5.15 -33.12 -26.92
C ALA A 21 5.60 -33.11 -25.45
N ARG A 22 5.72 -31.92 -24.87
CA ARG A 22 5.32 -31.74 -23.48
C ARG A 22 3.92 -31.14 -23.51
N PRO A 23 2.83 -31.94 -23.46
CA PRO A 23 1.58 -31.37 -22.99
C PRO A 23 1.89 -30.73 -21.65
N SER A 24 1.63 -29.44 -21.58
CA SER A 24 1.75 -28.58 -20.41
C SER A 24 1.24 -29.28 -19.15
N LEU A 25 2.16 -29.81 -18.34
CA LEU A 25 1.89 -30.14 -16.92
C LEU A 25 1.63 -28.88 -16.08
N LEU A 26 1.49 -27.71 -16.72
CA LEU A 26 1.13 -26.41 -16.17
C LEU A 26 -0.35 -26.05 -16.35
N MET A 27 -1.19 -26.93 -16.92
CA MET A 27 -2.62 -26.67 -17.16
C MET A 27 -3.50 -27.76 -16.58
N ALA A 28 -3.54 -27.86 -15.25
CA ALA A 28 -4.63 -28.52 -14.54
C ALA A 28 -4.93 -27.81 -13.22
N GLN A 29 -4.92 -26.48 -13.23
CA GLN A 29 -5.77 -25.75 -12.30
C GLN A 29 -7.09 -25.55 -13.04
N SER A 30 -8.14 -26.25 -12.62
CA SER A 30 -9.48 -26.00 -13.12
C SER A 30 -9.79 -24.53 -12.86
N TYR A 31 -9.91 -23.74 -13.92
CA TYR A 31 -10.36 -22.36 -13.79
C TYR A 31 -11.81 -22.35 -13.29
N PRO A 32 -12.17 -21.39 -12.42
CA PRO A 32 -13.55 -21.26 -11.97
C PRO A 32 -14.48 -21.06 -13.17
N GLY A 33 -15.68 -21.64 -13.10
CA GLY A 33 -16.73 -21.34 -14.08
C GLY A 33 -17.09 -19.85 -14.05
N ILE A 34 -17.76 -19.33 -15.08
CA ILE A 34 -18.04 -17.88 -15.17
C ILE A 34 -18.80 -17.29 -13.97
N ILE A 35 -19.68 -18.08 -13.35
CA ILE A 35 -20.41 -17.69 -12.13
C ILE A 35 -19.46 -17.63 -10.93
N GLU A 36 -18.70 -18.69 -10.69
CA GLU A 36 -17.72 -18.74 -9.61
C GLU A 36 -16.64 -17.66 -9.77
N ALA A 37 -16.17 -17.40 -10.99
CA ALA A 37 -15.23 -16.33 -11.29
C ALA A 37 -15.82 -14.94 -10.98
N LYS A 38 -17.11 -14.72 -11.27
CA LYS A 38 -17.82 -13.50 -10.92
C LYS A 38 -17.90 -13.34 -9.39
N ASP A 39 -18.27 -14.40 -8.68
CA ASP A 39 -18.43 -14.36 -7.22
C ASP A 39 -17.09 -14.09 -6.53
N ILE A 40 -16.00 -14.75 -6.96
CA ILE A 40 -14.64 -14.46 -6.49
C ILE A 40 -14.24 -13.01 -6.78
N ALA A 41 -14.58 -12.47 -7.96
CA ALA A 41 -14.27 -11.09 -8.31
C ALA A 41 -15.06 -10.09 -7.45
N GLU A 42 -16.31 -10.39 -7.12
CA GLU A 42 -17.17 -9.58 -6.26
C GLU A 42 -16.61 -9.54 -4.83
N GLU A 43 -16.27 -10.70 -4.24
CA GLU A 43 -15.63 -10.79 -2.93
C GLU A 43 -14.27 -10.07 -2.91
N GLY A 44 -13.45 -10.27 -3.94
CA GLY A 44 -12.16 -9.62 -4.09
C GLY A 44 -12.28 -8.10 -4.22
N PHE A 45 -13.30 -7.60 -4.93
CA PHE A 45 -13.56 -6.17 -5.04
C PHE A 45 -13.95 -5.57 -3.69
N ILE A 46 -14.88 -6.20 -2.96
CA ILE A 46 -15.32 -5.73 -1.64
C ILE A 46 -14.14 -5.68 -0.66
N TYR A 47 -13.31 -6.73 -0.65
CA TYR A 47 -12.11 -6.79 0.18
C TYR A 47 -11.05 -5.74 -0.23
N GLY A 48 -10.81 -5.60 -1.52
CA GLY A 48 -9.74 -4.75 -2.06
C GLY A 48 -10.09 -3.26 -2.13
N LEU A 49 -11.37 -2.90 -2.13
CA LEU A 49 -11.84 -1.51 -2.25
C LEU A 49 -11.15 -0.55 -1.27
N PRO A 50 -11.12 -0.78 0.06
CA PRO A 50 -10.46 0.14 0.98
C PRO A 50 -8.96 0.30 0.69
N LEU A 51 -8.28 -0.76 0.26
CA LEU A 51 -6.85 -0.73 -0.07
C LEU A 51 -6.58 0.14 -1.29
N VAL A 52 -7.39 -0.03 -2.34
CA VAL A 52 -7.28 0.74 -3.59
C VAL A 52 -7.60 2.22 -3.34
N MET A 53 -8.63 2.51 -2.54
CA MET A 53 -8.98 3.88 -2.17
C MET A 53 -7.87 4.54 -1.34
N ASN A 54 -7.33 3.83 -0.34
CA ASN A 54 -6.22 4.34 0.47
C ASN A 54 -4.97 4.60 -0.38
N TYR A 55 -4.68 3.71 -1.34
CA TYR A 55 -3.59 3.93 -2.30
C TYR A 55 -3.81 5.16 -3.19
N ALA A 56 -5.04 5.43 -3.62
CA ALA A 56 -5.36 6.64 -4.38
C ALA A 56 -5.06 7.91 -3.55
N VAL A 57 -5.47 7.94 -2.27
CA VAL A 57 -5.14 9.04 -1.35
C VAL A 57 -3.63 9.18 -1.16
N MET A 58 -2.92 8.07 -0.92
CA MET A 58 -1.46 8.05 -0.81
C MET A 58 -0.78 8.62 -2.05
N ASN A 59 -1.30 8.27 -3.23
CA ASN A 59 -0.75 8.73 -4.49
C ASN A 59 -0.87 10.26 -4.60
N GLU A 60 -2.06 10.79 -4.34
CA GLU A 60 -2.32 12.23 -4.41
C GLU A 60 -1.57 13.03 -3.33
N PHE A 61 -1.44 12.50 -2.12
CA PHE A 61 -0.80 13.21 -1.00
C PHE A 61 0.72 13.14 -1.01
N ALA A 62 1.32 12.01 -1.41
CA ALA A 62 2.74 11.73 -1.18
C ALA A 62 3.54 11.24 -2.38
N VAL A 63 2.91 10.82 -3.48
CA VAL A 63 3.62 10.25 -4.65
C VAL A 63 3.62 11.19 -5.85
N ASP A 64 2.47 11.80 -6.18
CA ASP A 64 2.35 12.69 -7.33
C ASP A 64 2.54 14.17 -6.91
N PRO A 65 3.74 14.76 -7.08
CA PRO A 65 3.98 16.15 -6.75
C PRO A 65 3.21 17.15 -7.63
N LYS A 66 2.50 16.68 -8.67
CA LYS A 66 1.66 17.51 -9.53
C LYS A 66 0.19 17.51 -9.11
N SER A 67 -0.20 16.65 -8.16
CA SER A 67 -1.54 16.66 -7.61
C SER A 67 -1.84 18.00 -6.94
N SER A 68 -3.05 18.53 -7.13
CA SER A 68 -3.52 19.70 -6.37
C SER A 68 -3.68 19.41 -4.88
N GLN A 69 -3.72 18.12 -4.52
CA GLN A 69 -3.89 17.63 -3.16
C GLN A 69 -2.54 17.28 -2.50
N PHE A 70 -1.41 17.41 -3.21
CA PHE A 70 -0.09 17.05 -2.70
C PHE A 70 0.22 17.77 -1.38
N LYS A 71 0.72 17.01 -0.40
CA LYS A 71 1.05 17.51 0.94
C LYS A 71 2.56 17.47 1.16
N ALA A 72 3.14 16.28 1.21
CA ALA A 72 4.57 16.07 1.44
C ALA A 72 4.99 14.68 0.95
N PRO A 73 6.27 14.46 0.56
CA PRO A 73 6.76 13.12 0.27
C PRO A 73 6.76 12.24 1.54
N PHE A 74 7.00 10.94 1.38
CA PHE A 74 7.10 10.02 2.51
C PHE A 74 8.09 10.49 3.57
N ASN A 75 7.74 10.25 4.83
CA ASN A 75 8.52 10.60 6.02
C ASN A 75 8.72 12.11 6.26
N GLU A 76 7.99 12.96 5.53
CA GLU A 76 7.89 14.39 5.76
C GLU A 76 6.45 14.77 6.15
N ILE A 77 6.31 15.73 7.06
CA ILE A 77 5.01 16.16 7.59
C ILE A 77 4.59 17.48 6.95
N ASP A 78 3.36 17.53 6.44
CA ASP A 78 2.70 18.78 6.07
C ASP A 78 1.77 19.22 7.20
N ASN A 79 1.78 20.51 7.54
CA ASN A 79 0.94 21.06 8.59
C ASN A 79 0.00 22.10 7.99
N MET A 80 -1.28 21.77 7.90
CA MET A 80 -2.28 22.68 7.35
C MET A 80 -2.63 23.75 8.39
N HIS A 81 -2.48 25.02 8.02
CA HIS A 81 -2.82 26.17 8.87
C HIS A 81 -4.29 26.60 8.77
N HIS A 82 -5.13 25.74 8.18
CA HIS A 82 -6.57 25.93 8.03
C HIS A 82 -7.30 24.61 8.28
N VAL A 83 -8.60 24.71 8.53
CA VAL A 83 -9.50 23.55 8.55
C VAL A 83 -9.81 23.12 7.11
N ALA A 84 -10.23 21.86 6.93
CA ALA A 84 -10.55 21.35 5.62
C ALA A 84 -11.68 22.16 4.95
N THR A 85 -11.57 22.35 3.65
CA THR A 85 -12.53 23.07 2.81
C THR A 85 -13.05 22.18 1.68
N PRO A 86 -14.08 22.59 0.90
CA PRO A 86 -14.54 21.82 -0.25
C PRO A 86 -13.47 21.57 -1.34
N GLU A 87 -12.37 22.33 -1.32
CA GLU A 87 -11.21 22.14 -2.20
C GLU A 87 -10.31 20.96 -1.77
N ASP A 88 -10.43 20.47 -0.53
CA ASP A 88 -9.74 19.28 -0.03
C ASP A 88 -10.55 18.02 -0.39
N THR A 89 -10.19 17.37 -1.49
CA THR A 89 -10.99 16.30 -2.11
C THR A 89 -10.38 14.91 -2.01
N ALA A 90 -9.10 14.79 -1.64
CA ALA A 90 -8.43 13.48 -1.59
C ALA A 90 -9.05 12.55 -0.54
N ILE A 91 -9.31 13.07 0.67
CA ILE A 91 -10.04 12.35 1.72
C ILE A 91 -11.52 12.66 1.60
N ILE A 92 -12.35 11.62 1.71
CA ILE A 92 -13.81 11.76 1.69
C ILE A 92 -14.27 12.27 3.06
N THR A 93 -15.03 13.36 3.07
CA THR A 93 -15.67 13.93 4.28
C THR A 93 -14.71 14.28 5.43
N PRO A 94 -13.64 15.06 5.20
CA PRO A 94 -12.85 15.59 6.30
C PRO A 94 -13.72 16.53 7.16
N ASN A 95 -13.51 16.53 8.47
CA ASN A 95 -14.17 17.52 9.33
C ASN A 95 -13.53 18.90 9.17
N SER A 96 -14.31 19.95 9.46
CA SER A 96 -13.85 21.35 9.47
C SER A 96 -13.73 21.93 10.89
N ASP A 97 -13.61 21.06 11.91
CA ASP A 97 -13.48 21.48 13.32
C ASP A 97 -12.00 21.61 13.74
N THR A 98 -11.12 20.90 13.04
CA THR A 98 -9.69 20.79 13.38
C THR A 98 -8.79 20.99 12.16
N PRO A 99 -7.67 21.73 12.30
CA PRO A 99 -6.61 21.68 11.30
C PRO A 99 -5.89 20.33 11.36
N TYR A 100 -5.35 19.89 10.23
CA TYR A 100 -4.66 18.61 10.10
C TYR A 100 -3.17 18.78 9.88
N SER A 101 -2.42 17.80 10.39
CA SER A 101 -1.07 17.50 9.91
C SER A 101 -1.11 16.16 9.19
N ILE A 102 -0.59 16.10 7.97
CA ILE A 102 -0.60 14.90 7.12
C ILE A 102 0.82 14.34 7.06
N LEU A 103 0.94 13.04 7.31
CA LEU A 103 2.21 12.32 7.29
C LEU A 103 1.98 10.90 6.77
N TRP A 104 2.66 10.55 5.68
CA TRP A 104 2.76 9.18 5.18
C TRP A 104 4.11 8.59 5.57
N LEU A 105 4.11 7.49 6.31
CA LEU A 105 5.33 6.83 6.77
C LEU A 105 5.75 5.70 5.83
N ASP A 106 7.00 5.73 5.37
CA ASP A 106 7.68 4.59 4.78
C ASP A 106 8.66 4.00 5.80
N LEU A 107 8.26 2.87 6.39
CA LEU A 107 8.97 2.19 7.47
C LEU A 107 9.76 0.96 6.99
N ARG A 108 9.95 0.80 5.67
CA ARG A 108 10.65 -0.36 5.10
C ARG A 108 12.14 -0.35 5.44
N ALA A 109 12.73 0.83 5.54
CA ALA A 109 14.16 1.00 5.82
C ALA A 109 14.46 1.04 7.33
N GLU A 110 13.71 1.87 8.07
CA GLU A 110 13.92 2.08 9.50
C GLU A 110 12.65 2.60 10.20
N PRO A 111 12.57 2.47 11.55
CA PRO A 111 11.53 3.12 12.35
C PRO A 111 11.55 4.65 12.25
N MET A 112 10.40 5.28 12.53
CA MET A 112 10.26 6.73 12.61
C MET A 112 9.80 7.18 13.99
N VAL A 113 10.33 8.29 14.49
CA VAL A 113 9.89 8.89 15.76
C VAL A 113 8.93 10.04 15.47
N ILE A 114 7.70 9.92 15.97
CA ILE A 114 6.73 11.01 15.99
C ILE A 114 6.88 11.73 17.32
N SER A 115 7.27 13.01 17.29
CA SER A 115 7.32 13.86 18.48
C SER A 115 6.15 14.84 18.48
N VAL A 116 5.39 14.87 19.56
CA VAL A 116 4.28 15.81 19.77
C VAL A 116 4.67 16.81 20.86
N PRO A 117 4.41 18.12 20.64
CA PRO A 117 4.67 19.13 21.66
C PRO A 117 3.60 19.06 22.77
N SER A 118 3.81 19.82 23.84
CA SER A 118 2.76 20.09 24.82
C SER A 118 1.60 20.81 24.13
N VAL A 119 0.38 20.31 24.33
CA VAL A 119 -0.85 20.95 23.86
C VAL A 119 -1.60 21.49 25.07
N ASP A 120 -2.23 22.65 24.96
CA ASP A 120 -3.07 23.18 26.04
C ASP A 120 -4.12 22.15 26.47
N LYS A 121 -4.37 22.00 27.78
CA LYS A 121 -5.31 21.02 28.33
C LYS A 121 -6.75 21.26 27.89
N GLU A 122 -7.10 22.50 27.54
CA GLU A 122 -8.42 22.85 27.01
C GLU A 122 -8.56 22.52 25.51
N ARG A 123 -7.45 22.21 24.83
CA ARG A 123 -7.44 21.86 23.40
C ARG A 123 -7.41 20.36 23.18
N TYR A 124 -8.24 19.93 22.25
CA TYR A 124 -8.24 18.56 21.74
C TYR A 124 -7.22 18.40 20.62
N TYR A 125 -6.47 17.30 20.64
CA TYR A 125 -5.71 16.82 19.50
C TYR A 125 -5.66 15.29 19.49
N SER A 126 -5.42 14.73 18.30
CA SER A 126 -5.24 13.30 18.09
C SER A 126 -4.35 13.07 16.86
N VAL A 127 -3.27 12.33 17.04
CA VAL A 127 -2.54 11.65 15.97
C VAL A 127 -3.13 10.26 15.86
N GLN A 128 -3.79 9.99 14.74
CA GLN A 128 -4.34 8.67 14.42
C GLN A 128 -3.30 7.87 13.64
N LEU A 129 -3.00 6.65 14.09
CA LEU A 129 -2.09 5.74 13.41
C LEU A 129 -2.89 4.70 12.63
N ILE A 130 -2.78 4.75 11.31
CA ILE A 130 -3.55 3.93 10.36
C ILE A 130 -2.59 3.07 9.55
N ASP A 131 -2.86 1.78 9.41
CA ASP A 131 -2.10 0.92 8.53
C ASP A 131 -2.58 1.02 7.06
N GLY A 132 -1.87 0.35 6.15
CA GLY A 132 -2.24 0.31 4.72
C GLY A 132 -3.62 -0.30 4.46
N ASN A 133 -4.16 -1.08 5.41
CA ASN A 133 -5.48 -1.68 5.35
C ASN A 133 -6.60 -0.79 5.92
N THR A 134 -6.31 0.48 6.20
CA THR A 134 -7.23 1.43 6.83
C THR A 134 -7.60 1.08 8.29
N TYR A 135 -6.82 0.20 8.94
CA TYR A 135 -7.02 -0.16 10.33
C TYR A 135 -6.32 0.83 11.27
N ASN A 136 -7.08 1.40 12.20
CA ASN A 136 -6.56 2.28 13.25
C ASN A 136 -5.95 1.44 14.37
N PHE A 137 -4.63 1.28 14.37
CA PHE A 137 -3.94 0.46 15.36
C PHE A 137 -3.49 1.22 16.60
N GLY A 138 -3.52 2.56 16.57
CA GLY A 138 -3.09 3.37 17.70
C GLY A 138 -3.49 4.84 17.61
N TYR A 139 -3.41 5.51 18.77
CA TYR A 139 -3.68 6.93 18.92
C TYR A 139 -2.67 7.56 19.89
N ILE A 140 -2.23 8.76 19.56
CA ILE A 140 -1.48 9.66 20.45
C ILE A 140 -2.33 10.91 20.61
N GLY A 141 -2.58 11.37 21.83
CA GLY A 141 -3.39 12.57 22.00
C GLY A 141 -4.16 12.66 23.30
N SER A 142 -4.99 13.70 23.40
CA SER A 142 -5.73 14.09 24.60
C SER A 142 -6.48 12.94 25.28
N ARG A 143 -7.00 11.99 24.50
CA ARG A 143 -7.77 10.84 25.01
C ARG A 143 -6.97 9.58 25.27
N ALA A 144 -5.77 9.45 24.70
CA ALA A 144 -4.98 8.22 24.71
C ALA A 144 -3.72 8.34 25.57
N THR A 145 -2.94 9.41 25.37
CA THR A 145 -1.64 9.63 26.01
C THR A 145 -1.56 10.94 26.78
N GLY A 146 -2.58 11.80 26.67
CA GLY A 146 -2.66 13.09 27.33
C GLY A 146 -2.13 14.25 26.48
N ASN A 147 -1.97 15.40 27.12
CA ASN A 147 -1.61 16.67 26.49
C ASN A 147 -0.16 17.10 26.74
N ASP A 148 0.57 16.33 27.53
CA ASP A 148 2.01 16.55 27.79
C ASP A 148 2.83 16.15 26.55
N PRO A 149 4.04 16.74 26.35
CA PRO A 149 4.88 16.42 25.20
C PRO A 149 5.37 14.98 25.27
N GLY A 150 5.62 14.36 24.11
CA GLY A 150 6.13 12.99 24.04
C GLY A 150 6.73 12.62 22.69
N SER A 151 7.56 11.59 22.70
CA SER A 151 8.17 11.00 21.51
C SER A 151 7.75 9.53 21.41
N TYR A 152 7.25 9.14 20.24
CA TYR A 152 6.64 7.84 20.00
C TYR A 152 7.30 7.17 18.81
N LEU A 153 7.90 6.00 19.02
CA LEU A 153 8.53 5.22 17.96
C LEU A 153 7.47 4.41 17.21
N VAL A 154 7.38 4.61 15.90
CA VAL A 154 6.56 3.82 14.99
C VAL A 154 7.46 2.91 14.19
N VAL A 155 7.19 1.60 14.25
CA VAL A 155 8.04 0.56 13.65
C VAL A 155 7.30 -0.16 12.53
N GLY A 156 8.03 -0.57 11.50
CA GLY A 156 7.50 -1.44 10.45
C GLY A 156 7.26 -2.87 10.97
N PRO A 157 6.44 -3.66 10.26
CA PRO A 157 6.05 -5.02 10.70
C PRO A 157 7.21 -6.00 10.79
N ASP A 158 8.30 -5.76 10.06
CA ASP A 158 9.48 -6.62 10.03
C ASP A 158 10.56 -6.22 11.04
N TRP A 159 10.38 -5.10 11.76
CA TRP A 159 11.36 -4.64 12.75
C TRP A 159 11.49 -5.66 13.89
N LYS A 160 12.73 -6.00 14.27
CA LYS A 160 13.05 -7.05 15.26
C LYS A 160 13.55 -6.53 16.59
N GLY A 161 13.69 -5.21 16.74
CA GLY A 161 14.25 -4.61 17.95
C GLY A 161 15.77 -4.56 17.96
N GLU A 162 16.29 -3.45 18.49
CA GLU A 162 17.28 -3.32 19.57
C GLU A 162 16.97 -2.01 20.32
#